data_AF-A0A3M2H095-F1
#
_entry.id   AF-A0A3M2H095-F1
#
_cell.length_a   1.000
_cell.length_b   1.000
_cell.length_c   1.000
_cell.angle_alpha   90.00
_cell.angle_beta   90.00
_cell.angle_gamma   90.00
#
_symmetry.space_group_name_H-M   'P 1'
#
loop_
_entity.id
_entity.type
_entity.pdbx_description
1 polymer ?
#
loop_
_entity_poly.entity_id
_entity_poly.type
_entity_poly.pdbx_seq_one_letter_code
_entity_poly.pdbx_strand_id
1 'polypeptide(L)'
;MPDKALELWEEFRTVVVEKNSFFDAVLPPIVFLFLNELVSFQAAMWGALVLAMLIAGLRVWHKQSLLYALSGIGSVGLAVAIAFWLGRSEGFFATSLVSGSMMLLLAVLSLVIRRPMVAWTSYIARRWPIDWYWHPQVRPAYSEVTFVWAIFFAARLFLQFSFFQQANTSMLAVTNLLTGWPAIMVLLILSYLYGSWRLKNLHGPSVEEFKNNTPPPWKSQQRGF
;
A
#
# COMPACT_ATOMS: atom_id res chain seq x y z
N MET A 1 33.92 -3.15 15.33
CA MET A 1 32.85 -2.52 14.51
C MET A 1 32.23 -3.41 13.39
N PRO A 2 32.68 -4.64 13.07
CA PRO A 2 31.98 -5.50 12.10
C PRO A 2 30.78 -6.27 12.68
N ASP A 3 30.65 -6.35 14.02
CA ASP A 3 29.67 -7.24 14.67
C ASP A 3 28.22 -6.73 14.59
N LYS A 4 28.01 -5.42 14.56
CA LYS A 4 26.66 -4.82 14.54
C LYS A 4 25.91 -5.03 13.23
N ALA A 5 26.65 -5.12 12.12
CA ALA A 5 26.06 -5.39 10.81
C ALA A 5 25.65 -6.86 10.67
N LEU A 6 26.41 -7.76 11.31
CA LEU A 6 26.09 -9.19 11.40
C LEU A 6 24.89 -9.41 12.32
N GLU A 7 24.82 -8.70 13.44
CA GLU A 7 23.68 -8.75 14.37
C GLU A 7 22.39 -8.25 13.71
N LEU A 8 22.44 -7.12 12.98
CA LEU A 8 21.31 -6.61 12.19
C LEU A 8 20.92 -7.55 11.03
N TRP A 9 21.89 -8.23 10.43
CA TRP A 9 21.64 -9.21 9.36
C TRP A 9 21.01 -10.48 9.91
N GLU A 10 21.41 -10.91 11.11
CA GLU A 10 20.83 -12.05 11.82
C GLU A 10 19.41 -11.73 12.32
N GLU A 11 19.16 -10.55 12.88
CA GLU A 11 17.81 -10.07 13.20
C GLU A 11 16.92 -9.96 11.96
N PHE A 12 17.45 -9.42 10.85
CA PHE A 12 16.70 -9.35 9.60
C PHE A 12 16.37 -10.74 9.08
N ARG A 13 17.33 -11.69 9.16
CA ARG A 13 17.15 -13.07 8.75
C ARG A 13 16.14 -13.79 9.62
N THR A 14 16.16 -13.64 10.94
CA THR A 14 15.17 -14.29 11.82
C THR A 14 13.77 -13.72 11.60
N VAL A 15 13.62 -12.40 11.46
CA VAL A 15 12.33 -11.75 11.19
C VAL A 15 11.76 -12.13 9.82
N VAL A 16 12.62 -12.33 8.80
CA VAL A 16 12.20 -12.64 7.42
C VAL A 16 12.09 -14.15 7.14
N VAL A 17 12.92 -14.97 7.78
CA VAL A 17 13.08 -16.41 7.45
C VAL A 17 12.39 -17.33 8.46
N GLU A 18 12.25 -16.95 9.73
CA GLU A 18 11.68 -17.84 10.76
C GLU A 18 10.14 -17.86 10.74
N LYS A 19 9.52 -16.82 10.19
CA LYS A 19 8.14 -16.90 9.71
C LYS A 19 8.17 -17.39 8.28
N ASN A 20 7.54 -18.53 8.00
CA ASN A 20 7.18 -19.04 6.67
C ASN A 20 6.49 -18.03 5.73
N SER A 21 6.27 -16.79 6.19
CA SER A 21 5.67 -15.65 5.52
C SER A 21 6.34 -15.24 4.21
N PHE A 22 7.64 -15.46 3.96
CA PHE A 22 8.20 -15.13 2.64
C PHE A 22 7.71 -16.11 1.57
N PHE A 23 7.78 -17.41 1.86
CA PHE A 23 7.21 -18.43 0.97
C PHE A 23 5.67 -18.28 0.92
N ASP A 24 4.98 -18.08 2.04
CA ASP A 24 3.54 -17.87 2.05
C ASP A 24 3.09 -16.57 1.36
N ALA A 25 3.95 -15.55 1.31
CA ALA A 25 3.65 -14.32 0.58
C ALA A 25 3.95 -14.47 -0.92
N VAL A 26 5.11 -15.03 -1.27
CA VAL A 26 5.65 -15.04 -2.64
C VAL A 26 5.16 -16.22 -3.47
N LEU A 27 4.98 -17.38 -2.85
CA LEU A 27 4.60 -18.61 -3.53
C LEU A 27 3.17 -18.55 -4.09
N PRO A 28 2.13 -18.07 -3.38
CA PRO A 28 0.78 -18.06 -3.94
C PRO A 28 0.65 -17.18 -5.19
N PRO A 29 1.25 -15.99 -5.28
CA PRO A 29 1.17 -15.18 -6.50
C PRO A 29 1.96 -15.75 -7.67
N ILE A 30 3.09 -16.42 -7.42
CA ILE A 30 3.85 -17.13 -8.46
C ILE A 30 3.07 -18.35 -8.97
N VAL A 31 2.58 -19.19 -8.05
CA VAL A 31 1.75 -20.36 -8.40
C VAL A 31 0.47 -19.93 -9.11
N PHE A 32 -0.17 -18.84 -8.68
CA PHE A 32 -1.30 -18.25 -9.38
C PHE A 32 -0.91 -17.77 -10.79
N LEU A 33 0.23 -17.10 -10.96
CA LEU A 33 0.71 -16.66 -12.28
C LEU A 33 0.88 -17.83 -13.25
N PHE A 34 1.44 -18.96 -12.78
CA PHE A 34 1.63 -20.18 -13.57
C PHE A 34 0.32 -20.95 -13.82
N LEU A 35 -0.59 -21.01 -12.85
CA LEU A 35 -1.89 -21.68 -13.00
C LEU A 35 -2.88 -20.85 -13.84
N ASN A 36 -2.75 -19.54 -13.87
CA ASN A 36 -3.59 -18.65 -14.68
C ASN A 36 -3.34 -18.84 -16.19
N GLU A 37 -2.20 -19.43 -16.60
CA GLU A 37 -2.02 -19.88 -17.99
C GLU A 37 -2.74 -21.20 -18.31
N LEU A 38 -3.08 -22.00 -17.30
CA LEU A 38 -3.57 -23.37 -17.46
C LEU A 38 -5.09 -23.52 -17.27
N VAL A 39 -5.74 -22.55 -16.61
CA VAL A 39 -7.14 -22.66 -16.17
C VAL A 39 -8.03 -21.71 -16.96
N SER A 40 -9.08 -22.24 -17.58
CA SER A 40 -10.07 -21.43 -18.29
C SER A 40 -10.70 -20.39 -17.36
N PHE A 41 -10.97 -19.19 -17.89
CA PHE A 41 -11.53 -18.02 -17.18
C PHE A 41 -12.65 -18.36 -16.19
N GLN A 42 -13.56 -19.27 -16.57
CA GLN A 42 -14.66 -19.70 -15.72
C GLN A 42 -14.19 -20.44 -14.46
N ALA A 43 -13.19 -21.32 -14.56
CA ALA A 43 -12.69 -22.05 -13.40
C ALA A 43 -11.91 -21.15 -12.43
N ALA A 44 -11.15 -20.16 -12.93
CA ALA A 44 -10.49 -19.17 -12.08
C ALA A 44 -11.50 -18.25 -11.36
N MET A 45 -12.57 -17.82 -12.05
CA MET A 45 -13.65 -17.01 -11.48
C MET A 45 -14.40 -17.77 -10.37
N TRP A 46 -14.81 -19.01 -10.64
CA TRP A 46 -15.49 -19.84 -9.65
C TRP A 46 -14.57 -20.18 -8.46
N GLY A 47 -13.29 -20.43 -8.70
CA GLY A 47 -12.30 -20.67 -7.64
C GLY A 47 -12.12 -19.46 -6.72
N ALA A 48 -12.00 -18.25 -7.27
CA ALA A 48 -11.87 -17.03 -6.49
C ALA A 48 -13.14 -16.71 -5.67
N LEU A 49 -14.33 -16.96 -6.23
CA LEU A 49 -15.61 -16.81 -5.53
C LEU A 49 -15.73 -17.79 -4.35
N VAL A 50 -15.39 -19.06 -4.57
CA VAL A 50 -15.41 -20.09 -3.51
C VAL A 50 -14.41 -19.75 -2.40
N LEU A 51 -13.20 -19.31 -2.77
CA LEU A 51 -12.18 -18.92 -1.79
C LEU A 51 -12.59 -17.68 -1.00
N ALA A 52 -13.19 -16.67 -1.65
CA ALA A 52 -13.72 -15.49 -0.98
C ALA A 52 -14.86 -15.84 -0.01
N MET A 53 -15.76 -16.75 -0.40
CA MET A 53 -16.80 -17.27 0.50
C MET A 53 -16.21 -18.04 1.69
N LEU A 54 -15.17 -18.85 1.48
CA LEU A 54 -14.48 -19.56 2.55
C LEU A 54 -13.81 -18.59 3.54
N ILE A 55 -13.09 -17.57 3.03
CA ILE A 55 -12.46 -16.55 3.87
C ILE A 55 -13.52 -15.73 4.62
N ALA A 56 -14.61 -15.37 3.97
CA ALA A 56 -15.73 -14.68 4.60
C ALA A 56 -16.36 -15.54 5.71
N GLY A 57 -16.59 -16.83 5.46
CA GLY A 57 -17.08 -17.80 6.45
C GLY A 57 -16.15 -17.94 7.64
N LEU A 58 -14.84 -18.04 7.39
CA LEU A 58 -13.81 -18.07 8.44
C LEU A 58 -13.80 -16.78 9.28
N ARG A 59 -13.97 -15.61 8.66
CA ARG A 59 -14.04 -14.33 9.39
C ARG A 59 -15.29 -14.22 10.26
N VAL A 60 -16.42 -14.71 9.77
CA VAL A 60 -17.68 -14.78 10.54
C VAL A 60 -17.53 -15.76 11.71
N TRP A 61 -16.90 -16.91 11.48
CA TRP A 61 -16.63 -17.89 12.54
C TRP A 61 -15.68 -17.32 13.61
N HIS A 62 -14.66 -16.56 13.21
CA HIS A 62 -13.75 -15.88 14.13
C HIS A 62 -14.33 -14.63 14.83
N LYS A 63 -15.63 -14.34 14.68
CA LYS A 63 -16.32 -13.17 15.28
C LYS A 63 -15.62 -11.83 15.00
N GLN A 64 -15.01 -11.68 13.82
CA GLN A 64 -14.44 -10.40 13.41
C GLN A 64 -15.57 -9.38 13.16
N SER A 65 -15.27 -8.08 13.29
CA SER A 65 -16.32 -7.06 13.23
C SER A 65 -17.09 -7.14 11.91
N LEU A 66 -18.43 -7.09 12.01
CA LEU A 66 -19.34 -7.19 10.87
C LEU A 66 -19.01 -6.17 9.77
N LEU A 67 -18.50 -5.00 10.15
CA LEU A 67 -18.08 -3.95 9.23
C LEU A 67 -16.91 -4.39 8.32
N TYR A 68 -15.96 -5.19 8.85
CA TYR A 68 -14.83 -5.74 8.08
C TYR A 68 -15.26 -6.92 7.19
N ALA A 69 -16.18 -7.75 7.66
CA ALA A 69 -16.74 -8.84 6.85
C ALA A 69 -17.59 -8.30 5.69
N LEU A 70 -18.47 -7.33 5.96
CA LEU A 70 -19.36 -6.71 4.97
C LEU A 70 -18.60 -5.85 3.96
N SER A 71 -17.57 -5.10 4.38
CA SER A 71 -16.73 -4.35 3.43
C SER A 71 -15.90 -5.26 2.53
N GLY A 72 -15.40 -6.39 3.04
CA GLY A 72 -14.72 -7.41 2.25
C GLY A 72 -15.64 -8.10 1.23
N ILE A 73 -16.82 -8.53 1.67
CA ILE A 73 -17.83 -9.13 0.77
C ILE A 73 -18.33 -8.10 -0.24
N GLY A 74 -18.56 -6.86 0.17
CA GLY A 74 -19.02 -5.78 -0.71
C GLY A 74 -18.00 -5.41 -1.79
N SER A 75 -16.70 -5.34 -1.43
CA SER A 75 -15.63 -5.07 -2.40
C SER A 75 -15.43 -6.22 -3.39
N VAL A 76 -15.47 -7.47 -2.93
CA VAL A 76 -15.43 -8.66 -3.80
C VAL A 76 -16.68 -8.76 -4.68
N GLY A 77 -17.87 -8.48 -4.13
CA GLY A 77 -19.14 -8.48 -4.86
C GLY A 77 -19.16 -7.41 -5.95
N LEU A 78 -18.66 -6.20 -5.66
CA LEU A 78 -18.51 -5.14 -6.65
C LEU A 78 -17.52 -5.54 -7.76
N ALA A 79 -16.39 -6.14 -7.36
CA ALA A 79 -15.39 -6.66 -8.30
C ALA A 79 -15.96 -7.74 -9.23
N VAL A 80 -16.72 -8.69 -8.69
CA VAL A 80 -17.39 -9.75 -9.45
C VAL A 80 -18.49 -9.19 -10.34
N ALA A 81 -19.30 -8.24 -9.85
CA ALA A 81 -20.36 -7.61 -10.64
C ALA A 81 -19.79 -6.83 -11.85
N ILE A 82 -18.69 -6.09 -11.64
CA ILE A 82 -17.96 -5.39 -12.71
C ILE A 82 -17.37 -6.42 -13.69
N ALA A 83 -16.71 -7.46 -13.21
CA ALA A 83 -16.14 -8.50 -14.08
C ALA A 83 -17.20 -9.26 -14.90
N PHE A 84 -18.37 -9.52 -14.30
CA PHE A 84 -19.51 -10.18 -14.93
C PHE A 84 -20.15 -9.29 -16.00
N TRP A 85 -20.29 -7.98 -15.74
CA TRP A 85 -20.79 -7.01 -16.72
C TRP A 85 -19.84 -6.78 -17.90
N LEU A 86 -18.52 -6.85 -17.67
CA LEU A 86 -17.54 -6.65 -18.74
C LEU A 86 -17.35 -7.88 -19.65
N GLY A 87 -17.82 -9.07 -19.23
CA GLY A 87 -17.90 -10.26 -20.08
C GLY A 87 -16.55 -10.76 -20.65
N ARG A 88 -15.42 -10.31 -20.10
CA ARG A 88 -14.06 -10.57 -20.61
C ARG A 88 -13.05 -10.75 -19.47
N SER A 89 -11.96 -11.46 -19.75
CA SER A 89 -10.78 -11.63 -18.87
C SER A 89 -10.17 -10.30 -18.39
N GLU A 90 -10.42 -9.22 -19.13
CA GLU A 90 -10.08 -7.83 -18.80
C GLU A 90 -10.78 -7.32 -17.52
N GLY A 91 -11.97 -7.83 -17.19
CA GLY A 91 -12.75 -7.42 -16.02
C GLY A 91 -12.02 -7.63 -14.69
N PHE A 92 -11.09 -8.58 -14.61
CA PHE A 92 -10.23 -8.75 -13.45
C PHE A 92 -9.31 -7.55 -13.24
N PHE A 93 -8.70 -7.03 -14.31
CA PHE A 93 -7.83 -5.85 -14.25
C PHE A 93 -8.61 -4.54 -14.07
N ALA A 94 -9.89 -4.50 -14.45
CA ALA A 94 -10.77 -3.37 -14.19
C ALA A 94 -10.89 -3.07 -12.68
N THR A 95 -10.89 -4.10 -11.83
CA THR A 95 -10.88 -3.91 -10.38
C THR A 95 -9.60 -3.20 -9.90
N SER A 96 -8.44 -3.57 -10.46
CA SER A 96 -7.17 -2.92 -10.16
C SER A 96 -7.11 -1.47 -10.65
N LEU A 97 -7.72 -1.18 -11.81
CA LEU A 97 -7.88 0.16 -12.35
C LEU A 97 -8.75 1.03 -11.45
N VAL A 98 -9.89 0.51 -10.97
CA VAL A 98 -10.78 1.23 -10.05
C VAL A 98 -10.08 1.49 -8.72
N SER A 99 -9.45 0.49 -8.12
CA SER A 99 -8.70 0.68 -6.86
C SER A 99 -7.53 1.65 -7.03
N GLY A 100 -6.77 1.56 -8.13
CA GLY A 100 -5.68 2.49 -8.44
C GLY A 100 -6.16 3.92 -8.64
N SER A 101 -7.30 4.09 -9.33
CA SER A 101 -7.95 5.40 -9.51
C SER A 101 -8.40 5.99 -8.18
N MET A 102 -8.99 5.18 -7.30
CA MET A 102 -9.41 5.60 -5.98
C MET A 102 -8.21 6.03 -5.12
N MET A 103 -7.10 5.29 -5.14
CA MET A 103 -5.87 5.64 -4.42
C MET A 103 -5.26 6.95 -4.95
N LEU A 104 -5.25 7.15 -6.26
CA LEU A 104 -4.80 8.39 -6.88
C LEU A 104 -5.70 9.57 -6.47
N LEU A 105 -7.01 9.40 -6.57
CA LEU A 105 -7.99 10.42 -6.18
C LEU A 105 -7.85 10.81 -4.71
N LEU A 106 -7.73 9.82 -3.81
CA LEU A 106 -7.49 10.05 -2.39
C LEU A 106 -6.18 10.81 -2.16
N ALA A 107 -5.09 10.40 -2.82
CA ALA A 107 -3.80 11.08 -2.69
C ALA A 107 -3.89 12.55 -3.16
N VAL A 108 -4.48 12.81 -4.33
CA VAL A 108 -4.65 14.16 -4.88
C VAL A 108 -5.57 15.00 -4.00
N LEU A 109 -6.74 14.49 -3.62
CA LEU A 109 -7.69 15.20 -2.78
C LEU A 109 -7.08 15.53 -1.41
N SER A 110 -6.30 14.62 -0.85
CA SER A 110 -5.58 14.85 0.42
C SER A 110 -4.58 16.01 0.33
N LEU A 111 -3.92 16.18 -0.83
CA LEU A 111 -3.03 17.31 -1.09
C LEU A 111 -3.82 18.63 -1.23
N VAL A 112 -4.95 18.60 -1.93
CA VAL A 112 -5.83 19.77 -2.09
C VAL A 112 -6.37 20.27 -0.75
N ILE A 113 -6.81 19.37 0.13
CA ILE A 113 -7.31 19.70 1.48
C ILE A 113 -6.15 20.07 2.43
N ARG A 114 -4.88 19.96 1.98
CA ARG A 114 -3.66 20.16 2.79
C ARG A 114 -3.58 19.21 3.99
N ARG A 115 -4.18 18.02 3.86
CA ARG A 115 -4.20 16.94 4.84
C ARG A 115 -3.65 15.67 4.17
N PRO A 116 -2.32 15.57 3.95
CA PRO A 116 -1.73 14.55 3.11
C PRO A 116 -2.04 13.15 3.62
N MET A 117 -2.37 12.25 2.70
CA MET A 117 -2.70 10.85 2.98
C MET A 117 -1.61 10.16 3.82
N VAL A 118 -0.33 10.44 3.54
CA VAL A 118 0.80 9.79 4.24
C VAL A 118 0.88 10.22 5.71
N ALA A 119 0.41 11.43 6.05
CA ALA A 119 0.31 11.86 7.45
C ALA A 119 -0.71 11.02 8.21
N TRP A 120 -1.86 10.69 7.59
CA TRP A 120 -2.87 9.83 8.20
C TRP A 120 -2.40 8.40 8.36
N THR A 121 -1.73 7.82 7.36
CA THR A 121 -1.16 6.47 7.49
C THR A 121 -0.09 6.42 8.58
N SER A 122 0.75 7.46 8.67
CA SER A 122 1.75 7.61 9.74
C SER A 122 1.08 7.77 11.11
N TYR A 123 0.00 8.54 11.22
CA TYR A 123 -0.78 8.69 12.45
C TYR A 123 -1.32 7.35 12.95
N ILE A 124 -1.91 6.55 12.06
CA ILE A 124 -2.44 5.23 12.41
C ILE A 124 -1.32 4.28 12.85
N ALA A 125 -0.18 4.30 12.14
CA ALA A 125 0.94 3.41 12.42
C ALA A 125 1.73 3.79 13.70
N ARG A 126 1.94 5.10 13.94
CA ARG A 126 2.82 5.61 15.01
C ARG A 126 2.06 6.15 16.23
N ARG A 127 0.78 6.50 16.07
CA ARG A 127 -0.08 7.12 17.10
C ARG A 127 0.49 8.40 17.72
N TRP A 128 1.23 9.18 16.93
CA TRP A 128 1.68 10.52 17.34
C TRP A 128 0.53 11.53 17.34
N PRO A 129 0.66 12.67 18.06
CA PRO A 129 -0.38 13.70 18.07
C PRO A 129 -0.71 14.16 16.65
N ILE A 130 -1.99 14.22 16.30
CA ILE A 130 -2.42 14.58 14.95
C ILE A 130 -2.00 16.01 14.59
N ASP A 131 -2.00 16.91 15.59
CA ASP A 131 -1.61 18.32 15.43
C ASP A 131 -0.15 18.53 15.08
N TRP A 132 0.72 17.59 15.47
CA TRP A 132 2.14 17.61 15.11
C TRP A 132 2.33 17.52 13.59
N TYR A 133 1.56 16.66 12.92
CA TYR A 133 1.60 16.51 11.45
C TYR A 133 1.16 17.78 10.72
N TRP A 134 0.38 18.63 11.39
CA TRP A 134 -0.14 19.88 10.84
C TRP A 134 0.78 21.07 11.09
N HIS A 135 1.87 20.87 11.83
CA HIS A 135 2.85 21.92 12.09
C HIS A 135 3.46 22.43 10.76
N PRO A 136 3.63 23.75 10.58
CA PRO A 136 4.11 24.35 9.32
C PRO A 136 5.44 23.79 8.81
N GLN A 137 6.32 23.35 9.71
CA GLN A 137 7.63 22.76 9.39
C GLN A 137 7.62 21.23 9.28
N VAL A 138 6.52 20.56 9.61
CA VAL A 138 6.39 19.10 9.53
C VAL A 138 5.56 18.70 8.31
N ARG A 139 4.44 19.40 8.11
CA ARG A 139 3.49 19.15 7.01
C ARG A 139 4.13 19.05 5.62
N PRO A 140 5.07 19.93 5.22
CA PRO A 140 5.64 19.89 3.87
C PRO A 140 6.30 18.55 3.53
N ALA A 141 7.00 17.91 4.48
CA ALA A 141 7.61 16.60 4.25
C ALA A 141 6.56 15.53 3.90
N TYR A 142 5.45 15.49 4.63
CA TYR A 142 4.36 14.54 4.36
C TYR A 142 3.59 14.86 3.08
N SER A 143 3.44 16.14 2.74
CA SER A 143 2.86 16.59 1.48
C SER A 143 3.71 16.19 0.28
N GLU A 144 5.02 16.43 0.32
CA GLU A 144 5.95 16.05 -0.74
C GLU A 144 5.98 14.54 -0.95
N VAL A 145 6.01 13.74 0.13
CA VAL A 145 5.91 12.28 0.01
C VAL A 145 4.58 11.86 -0.60
N THR A 146 3.45 12.42 -0.14
CA THR A 146 2.12 12.11 -0.71
C THR A 146 2.04 12.46 -2.21
N PHE A 147 2.73 13.52 -2.64
CA PHE A 147 2.82 13.89 -4.05
C PHE A 147 3.59 12.84 -4.87
N VAL A 148 4.70 12.31 -4.35
CA VAL A 148 5.42 11.20 -4.99
C VAL A 148 4.53 9.96 -5.13
N TRP A 149 3.71 9.65 -4.11
CA TRP A 149 2.71 8.58 -4.20
C TRP A 149 1.64 8.84 -5.26
N ALA A 150 1.16 10.08 -5.38
CA ALA A 150 0.21 10.46 -6.42
C ALA A 150 0.81 10.28 -7.82
N ILE A 151 2.06 10.69 -8.04
CA ILE A 151 2.78 10.47 -9.32
C ILE A 151 2.88 8.98 -9.62
N PHE A 152 3.28 8.17 -8.64
CA PHE A 152 3.39 6.71 -8.81
C PHE A 152 2.05 6.08 -9.20
N PHE A 153 0.96 6.40 -8.49
CA PHE A 153 -0.35 5.86 -8.82
C PHE A 153 -0.87 6.35 -10.17
N ALA A 154 -0.60 7.60 -10.55
CA ALA A 154 -0.94 8.13 -11.86
C ALA A 154 -0.19 7.39 -12.98
N ALA A 155 1.12 7.20 -12.84
CA ALA A 155 1.93 6.46 -13.81
C ALA A 155 1.48 5.01 -13.94
N ARG A 156 1.22 4.33 -12.81
CA ARG A 156 0.67 2.98 -12.78
C ARG A 156 -0.67 2.90 -13.50
N LEU A 157 -1.60 3.80 -13.19
CA LEU A 157 -2.93 3.82 -13.78
C LEU A 157 -2.86 4.08 -15.28
N PHE A 158 -1.99 5.00 -15.72
CA PHE A 158 -1.78 5.29 -17.13
C PHE A 158 -1.27 4.07 -17.91
N LEU A 159 -0.29 3.34 -17.37
CA LEU A 159 0.23 2.11 -17.98
C LEU A 159 -0.85 1.02 -18.04
N GLN A 160 -1.55 0.78 -16.93
CA GLN A 160 -2.62 -0.21 -16.88
C GLN A 160 -3.75 0.13 -17.85
N PHE A 161 -4.16 1.40 -17.91
CA PHE A 161 -5.22 1.85 -18.83
C PHE A 161 -4.80 1.71 -20.29
N SER A 162 -3.54 2.02 -20.62
CA SER A 162 -3.01 1.87 -21.98
C SER A 162 -3.03 0.42 -22.45
N PHE A 163 -2.61 -0.53 -21.61
CA PHE A 163 -2.66 -1.96 -21.95
C PHE A 163 -4.07 -2.54 -21.91
N PHE A 164 -4.95 -1.97 -21.08
CA PHE A 164 -6.37 -2.33 -21.03
C PHE A 164 -7.07 -2.02 -22.35
N GLN A 165 -6.81 -0.84 -22.95
CA GLN A 165 -7.36 -0.49 -24.26
C GLN A 165 -6.86 -1.41 -25.39
N GLN A 166 -5.69 -2.03 -25.23
CA GLN A 166 -5.11 -2.95 -26.21
C GLN A 166 -5.54 -4.41 -26.01
N ALA A 167 -6.38 -4.70 -25.01
CA ALA A 167 -6.79 -6.06 -24.62
C ALA A 167 -5.60 -7.02 -24.37
N ASN A 168 -4.44 -6.48 -23.98
CA ASN A 168 -3.22 -7.27 -23.80
C ASN A 168 -3.09 -7.75 -22.35
N THR A 169 -3.67 -8.93 -22.07
CA THR A 169 -3.72 -9.53 -20.73
C THR A 169 -2.33 -9.86 -20.17
N SER A 170 -1.38 -10.29 -21.02
CA SER A 170 0.00 -10.59 -20.61
C SER A 170 0.71 -9.35 -20.08
N MET A 171 0.63 -8.23 -20.80
CA MET A 171 1.25 -6.97 -20.36
C MET A 171 0.55 -6.36 -19.14
N LEU A 172 -0.77 -6.55 -19.01
CA LEU A 172 -1.50 -6.18 -17.80
C LEU A 172 -1.02 -6.98 -16.58
N ALA A 173 -0.80 -8.28 -16.73
CA ALA A 173 -0.28 -9.14 -15.65
C ALA A 173 1.12 -8.72 -15.22
N VAL A 174 2.05 -8.51 -16.17
CA VAL A 174 3.41 -8.04 -15.89
C VAL A 174 3.39 -6.68 -15.21
N THR A 175 2.60 -5.74 -15.72
CA THR A 175 2.47 -4.40 -15.14
C THR A 175 1.94 -4.49 -13.71
N ASN A 176 0.92 -5.30 -13.45
CA ASN A 176 0.34 -5.44 -12.11
C ASN A 176 1.30 -6.13 -11.12
N LEU A 177 2.10 -7.08 -11.60
CA LEU A 177 3.14 -7.73 -10.79
C LEU A 177 4.25 -6.75 -10.42
N LEU A 178 4.79 -6.01 -11.39
CA LEU A 178 5.88 -5.05 -11.19
C LEU A 178 5.44 -3.85 -10.35
N THR A 179 4.30 -3.24 -10.69
CA THR A 179 3.77 -2.04 -10.02
C THR A 179 2.96 -2.35 -8.76
N GLY A 180 2.84 -3.64 -8.40
CA GLY A 180 2.20 -4.10 -7.19
C GLY A 180 3.10 -3.94 -5.96
N TRP A 181 2.99 -4.91 -5.08
CA TRP A 181 3.78 -5.10 -3.87
C TRP A 181 5.31 -4.82 -3.94
N PRO A 182 6.13 -5.31 -4.90
CA PRO A 182 7.54 -4.90 -5.00
C PRO A 182 7.73 -3.40 -5.16
N ALA A 183 7.05 -2.78 -6.13
CA ALA A 183 7.17 -1.34 -6.34
C ALA A 183 6.63 -0.54 -5.13
N ILE A 184 5.54 -0.99 -4.51
CA ILE A 184 5.00 -0.36 -3.29
C ILE A 184 6.01 -0.44 -2.14
N MET A 185 6.70 -1.57 -1.96
CA MET A 185 7.75 -1.72 -0.95
C MET A 185 8.91 -0.75 -1.20
N VAL A 186 9.41 -0.69 -2.43
CA VAL A 186 10.48 0.25 -2.81
C VAL A 186 10.03 1.68 -2.58
N LEU A 187 8.81 2.02 -3.01
CA LEU A 187 8.24 3.35 -2.83
C LEU A 187 8.11 3.71 -1.35
N LEU A 188 7.71 2.78 -0.48
CA LEU A 188 7.64 2.97 0.97
C LEU A 188 9.01 3.25 1.57
N ILE A 189 10.04 2.48 1.18
CA ILE A 189 11.42 2.69 1.64
C ILE A 189 11.91 4.08 1.22
N LEU A 190 11.76 4.43 -0.05
CA LEU A 190 12.15 5.75 -0.57
C LEU A 190 11.39 6.88 0.12
N SER A 191 10.09 6.69 0.37
CA SER A 191 9.24 7.64 1.09
C SER A 191 9.72 7.87 2.52
N TYR A 192 10.10 6.79 3.22
CA TYR A 192 10.62 6.88 4.58
C TYR A 192 11.97 7.59 4.63
N LEU A 193 12.89 7.25 3.73
CA LEU A 193 14.21 7.88 3.64
C LEU A 193 14.07 9.37 3.31
N TYR A 194 13.28 9.71 2.29
CA TYR A 194 13.05 11.08 1.89
C TYR A 194 12.33 11.89 2.97
N GLY A 195 11.25 11.35 3.55
CA GLY A 195 10.51 12.00 4.62
C GLY A 195 11.38 12.28 5.84
N SER A 196 12.21 11.33 6.25
CA SER A 196 13.14 11.50 7.38
C SER A 196 14.20 12.56 7.08
N TRP A 197 14.81 12.53 5.89
CA TRP A 197 15.76 13.57 5.46
C TRP A 197 15.11 14.95 5.39
N ARG A 198 13.89 15.04 4.85
CA ARG A 198 13.17 16.29 4.68
C ARG A 198 12.78 16.91 6.01
N LEU A 199 12.31 16.10 6.95
CA LEU A 199 12.00 16.53 8.32
C LEU A 199 13.22 17.10 9.04
N LYS A 200 14.40 16.51 8.85
CA LYS A 200 15.66 17.05 9.39
C LYS A 200 15.99 18.44 8.82
N ASN A 201 15.80 18.62 7.52
CA ASN A 201 16.08 19.89 6.84
C ASN A 201 15.08 21.00 7.16
N LEU A 202 13.84 20.65 7.53
CA LEU A 202 12.81 21.63 7.89
C LEU A 202 12.95 22.18 9.32
N HIS A 203 13.87 21.64 10.12
CA HIS A 203 14.16 22.08 11.49
C HIS A 203 12.88 22.17 12.36
N GLY A 204 11.94 21.25 12.13
CA GLY A 204 10.69 21.20 12.88
C GLY A 204 10.87 20.68 14.32
N PRO A 205 9.81 20.78 15.14
CA PRO A 205 9.78 20.15 16.46
C PRO A 205 9.70 18.64 16.32
N SER A 206 10.49 17.91 17.09
CA SER A 206 10.23 16.48 17.30
C SER A 206 8.87 16.26 17.97
N VAL A 207 8.40 15.02 17.95
CA VAL A 207 7.15 14.63 18.61
C VAL A 207 7.22 14.92 20.12
N GLU A 208 8.39 14.75 20.75
CA GLU A 208 8.59 15.02 22.18
C GLU A 208 8.63 16.52 22.48
N GLU A 209 9.39 17.29 21.72
CA GLU A 209 9.45 18.75 21.86
C GLU A 209 8.08 19.40 21.62
N PHE A 210 7.29 18.85 20.69
CA PHE A 210 5.91 19.28 20.45
C PHE A 210 4.99 18.97 21.64
N LYS A 211 5.06 17.76 22.21
CA LYS A 211 4.29 17.39 23.41
C LYS A 211 4.66 18.27 24.61
N ASN A 212 5.93 18.63 24.72
CA ASN A 212 6.46 19.43 25.82
C ASN A 212 6.33 20.96 25.58
N ASN A 213 5.71 21.40 24.48
CA ASN A 213 5.63 22.81 24.08
C ASN A 213 6.98 23.55 24.12
N THR A 214 8.06 22.86 23.72
CA THR A 214 9.42 23.41 23.79
C THR A 214 9.57 24.55 22.79
N PRO A 215 10.06 25.73 23.19
CA PRO A 215 10.25 26.85 22.27
C PRO A 215 11.39 26.56 21.28
N PRO A 216 11.32 27.12 20.06
CA PRO A 216 12.41 27.01 19.08
C PRO A 216 13.70 27.65 19.61
N PRO A 217 14.90 27.19 19.19
CA PRO A 217 15.16 26.23 18.12
C PRO A 217 15.16 24.76 18.57
N TRP A 218 14.47 23.90 17.81
CA TRP A 218 14.39 22.45 18.04
C TRP A 218 15.66 21.74 17.57
N LYS A 219 16.16 20.79 18.38
CA LYS A 219 17.42 20.10 18.13
C LYS A 219 17.27 18.59 18.04
N SER A 220 16.27 17.99 18.68
CA SER A 220 16.18 16.53 18.75
C SER A 220 15.82 15.90 17.40
N GLN A 221 15.06 16.59 16.54
CA GLN A 221 14.72 16.09 15.21
C GLN A 221 15.94 15.94 14.29
N GLN A 222 17.08 16.57 14.60
CA GLN A 222 18.33 16.43 13.85
C GLN A 222 19.08 15.12 14.12
N ARG A 223 18.84 14.47 15.27
CA ARG A 223 19.60 13.28 15.69
C ARG A 223 19.13 11.96 15.06
N GLY A 224 18.02 11.97 14.32
CA GLY A 224 17.39 10.73 13.84
C GLY A 224 16.54 10.08 14.93
N PHE A 225 15.67 9.16 14.52
CA PHE A 225 14.83 8.38 15.42
C PHE A 225 15.65 7.51 16.37
#